data_AF-A0A3D3W4E5-F1
#
_entry.id   AF-A0A3D3W4E5-F1
#
_cell.length_a   1.000
_cell.length_b   1.000
_cell.length_c   1.000
_cell.angle_alpha   90.00
_cell.angle_beta   90.00
_cell.angle_gamma   90.00
#
_symmetry.space_group_name_H-M   'P 1'
#
loop_
_entity.id
_entity.type
_entity.pdbx_description
1 polymer ?
#
loop_
_entity_poly.entity_id
_entity_poly.type
_entity_poly.pdbx_seq_one_letter_code
_entity_poly.pdbx_strand_id
1 'polypeptide(L)'
;MQAVTGAVLEHFWLQSEIRRLEQQTADRWQELEEDTPAAFELTEPLLERRQQLQQRFQLVIAARATLTRLAPLIDCPAVWPPTLASQASERLREKSRLPDRLQILREQLEVYEQVYEQCGQRLSDFSSSRKSQNLEWIIIVLLAAELLLLVVDLLSSLSETT
;
A
#
# COMPACT_ATOMS: atom_id res chain seq x y z
N MET A 1 3.12 28.02 -34.76
CA MET A 1 4.07 28.08 -33.62
C MET A 1 3.42 27.70 -32.29
N GLN A 2 2.30 28.31 -31.90
CA GLN A 2 1.65 28.06 -30.59
C GLN A 2 1.40 26.58 -30.26
N ALA A 3 0.94 25.76 -31.22
CA ALA A 3 0.72 24.32 -31.00
C ALA A 3 2.01 23.54 -30.69
N VAL A 4 3.13 23.92 -31.32
CA VAL A 4 4.45 23.30 -31.05
C VAL A 4 4.95 23.72 -29.67
N THR A 5 4.76 24.99 -29.30
CA THR A 5 5.12 25.50 -27.96
C THR A 5 4.31 24.80 -26.88
N GLY A 6 3.01 24.57 -27.11
CA GLY A 6 2.14 23.80 -26.21
C GLY A 6 2.62 22.36 -26.01
N ALA A 7 2.94 21.65 -27.10
CA ALA A 7 3.46 20.28 -27.03
C ALA A 7 4.81 20.19 -26.29
N VAL A 8 5.68 21.19 -26.46
CA VAL A 8 6.96 21.28 -25.73
C VAL A 8 6.71 21.50 -24.24
N LEU A 9 5.81 22.41 -23.87
CA LEU A 9 5.48 22.69 -22.48
C LEU A 9 4.85 21.48 -21.78
N GLU A 10 3.92 20.81 -22.45
CA GLU A 10 3.32 19.56 -21.96
C GLU A 10 4.38 18.49 -21.72
N HIS A 11 5.32 18.34 -22.66
CA HIS A 11 6.43 17.41 -22.53
C HIS A 11 7.32 17.72 -21.33
N PHE A 12 7.70 18.98 -21.13
CA PHE A 12 8.50 19.39 -19.96
C PHE A 12 7.76 19.19 -18.65
N TRP A 13 6.44 19.43 -18.64
CA TRP A 13 5.61 19.17 -17.47
C TRP A 13 5.53 17.67 -17.13
N LEU A 14 5.31 16.81 -18.13
CA LEU A 14 5.34 15.35 -17.92
C LEU A 14 6.72 14.88 -17.42
N GLN A 15 7.79 15.42 -18.01
CA GLN A 15 9.15 15.07 -17.63
C GLN A 15 9.49 15.48 -16.19
N SER A 16 9.03 16.65 -15.75
CA SER A 16 9.27 17.13 -14.38
C SER A 16 8.47 16.31 -13.37
N GLU A 17 7.23 15.95 -13.69
CA GLU A 17 6.38 15.15 -12.80
C GLU A 17 6.92 13.72 -12.63
N ILE A 18 7.36 13.07 -13.72
CA ILE A 18 8.02 11.76 -13.64
C ILE A 18 9.32 11.85 -12.84
N ARG A 19 10.15 12.87 -13.10
CA ARG A 19 11.40 13.07 -12.35
C ARG A 19 11.16 13.28 -10.86
N ARG A 20 10.09 14.00 -10.50
CA ARG A 20 9.70 14.19 -9.10
C ARG A 20 9.36 12.86 -8.44
N LEU A 21 8.55 12.02 -9.10
CA LEU A 21 8.19 10.71 -8.57
C LEU A 21 9.40 9.77 -8.46
N GLU A 22 10.28 9.77 -9.46
CA GLU A 22 11.54 9.00 -9.40
C GLU A 22 12.40 9.41 -8.21
N GLN A 23 12.57 10.71 -7.97
CA GLN A 23 13.34 11.19 -6.81
C GLN A 23 12.68 10.78 -5.50
N GLN A 24 11.37 10.94 -5.38
CA GLN A 24 10.62 10.52 -4.18
C GLN A 24 10.76 9.02 -3.90
N THR A 25 10.73 8.19 -4.94
CA THR A 25 10.91 6.74 -4.81
C THR A 25 12.36 6.36 -4.49
N ALA A 26 13.34 7.07 -5.06
CA ALA A 26 14.75 6.83 -4.81
C ALA A 26 15.17 7.23 -3.38
N ASP A 27 14.73 8.39 -2.91
CA ASP A 27 15.08 8.93 -1.58
C ASP A 27 14.55 8.03 -0.45
N ARG A 28 13.47 7.29 -0.71
CA ARG A 28 12.81 6.41 0.28
C ARG A 28 13.23 4.96 0.19
N TRP A 29 14.18 4.62 -0.70
CA TRP A 29 14.59 3.24 -0.92
C TRP A 29 15.18 2.63 0.35
N GLN A 30 15.96 3.41 1.09
CA GLN A 30 16.52 2.99 2.37
C GLN A 30 15.42 2.67 3.39
N GLU A 31 14.33 3.45 3.41
CA GLU A 31 13.20 3.20 4.32
C GLU A 31 12.52 1.85 4.01
N LEU A 32 12.43 1.47 2.73
CA LEU A 32 11.89 0.17 2.32
C LEU A 32 12.78 -0.99 2.79
N GLU A 33 14.10 -0.86 2.65
CA GLU A 33 15.05 -1.88 3.12
C GLU A 33 14.98 -2.06 4.64
N GLU A 34 14.84 -0.97 5.39
CA GLU A 34 14.64 -0.99 6.84
C GLU A 34 13.30 -1.60 7.25
N ASP A 35 12.25 -1.41 6.44
CA ASP A 35 10.90 -1.93 6.70
C ASP A 35 10.72 -3.39 6.22
N THR A 36 11.62 -3.90 5.37
CA THR A 36 11.54 -5.27 4.80
C THR A 36 11.48 -6.38 5.87
N PRO A 37 12.26 -6.35 6.97
CA PRO A 37 12.16 -7.34 8.03
C PRO A 37 10.76 -7.42 8.67
N ALA A 38 10.05 -6.28 8.74
CA ALA A 38 8.70 -6.22 9.30
C ALA A 38 7.65 -6.95 8.45
N ALA A 39 7.94 -7.22 7.17
CA ALA A 39 7.09 -8.04 6.32
C ALA A 39 7.12 -9.52 6.72
N PHE A 40 8.20 -9.97 7.35
CA PHE A 40 8.40 -11.36 7.77
C PHE A 40 8.04 -11.59 9.24
N GLU A 41 8.54 -10.75 10.16
CA GLU A 41 8.32 -10.92 11.60
C GLU A 41 7.83 -9.63 12.26
N LEU A 42 6.72 -9.74 13.00
CA LEU A 42 6.12 -8.62 13.73
C LEU A 42 6.54 -8.67 15.20
N THR A 43 7.53 -7.86 15.55
CA THR A 43 8.00 -7.68 16.93
C THR A 43 7.17 -6.60 17.65
N GLU A 44 7.04 -6.64 18.98
CA GLU A 44 6.32 -5.61 19.75
C GLU A 44 6.72 -4.13 19.44
N PRO A 45 8.00 -3.76 19.24
CA PRO A 45 8.36 -2.38 18.85
C PRO A 45 7.80 -1.95 17.48
N LEU A 46 7.42 -2.88 16.59
CA LEU A 46 6.79 -2.55 15.31
C LEU A 46 5.32 -2.13 15.46
N LEU A 47 4.65 -2.50 16.56
CA LEU A 47 3.31 -2.00 16.86
C LEU A 47 3.30 -0.49 17.12
N GLU A 48 4.34 0.04 17.76
CA GLU A 48 4.49 1.48 17.98
C GLU A 48 4.69 2.23 16.66
N ARG A 49 5.32 1.59 15.67
CA ARG A 49 5.56 2.14 14.33
C ARG A 49 4.43 1.87 13.34
N ARG A 50 3.34 1.21 13.75
CA ARG A 50 2.17 0.92 12.90
C ARG A 50 1.69 2.13 12.10
N GLN A 51 1.55 3.27 12.78
CA GLN A 51 1.01 4.48 12.16
C GLN A 51 1.95 5.02 11.08
N GLN A 52 3.27 4.89 11.30
CA GLN A 52 4.29 5.29 10.32
C GLN A 52 4.26 4.37 9.10
N LEU A 53 4.20 3.06 9.29
CA LEU A 53 4.07 2.08 8.19
C LEU A 53 2.81 2.32 7.36
N GLN A 54 1.68 2.60 8.03
CA GLN A 54 0.42 2.91 7.35
C GLN A 54 0.52 4.21 6.53
N GLN A 55 1.14 5.26 7.07
CA GLN A 55 1.36 6.52 6.36
C GLN A 55 2.27 6.31 5.13
N ARG A 56 3.36 5.55 5.28
CA ARG A 56 4.26 5.19 4.19
C ARG A 56 3.53 4.44 3.08
N PHE A 57 2.73 3.45 3.44
CA PHE A 57 1.91 2.72 2.48
C PHE A 57 0.93 3.63 1.72
N GLN A 58 0.24 4.54 2.42
CA GLN A 58 -0.64 5.52 1.77
C GLN A 58 0.10 6.40 0.76
N LEU A 59 1.34 6.79 1.07
CA LEU A 59 2.17 7.57 0.16
C LEU A 59 2.55 6.78 -1.10
N VAL A 60 2.87 5.50 -0.98
CA VAL A 60 3.14 4.60 -2.12
C VAL A 60 1.91 4.46 -3.00
N ILE A 61 0.73 4.22 -2.40
CA ILE A 61 -0.53 4.11 -3.15
C ILE A 61 -0.87 5.43 -3.85
N ALA A 62 -0.66 6.58 -3.20
CA ALA A 62 -0.87 7.89 -3.82
C ALA A 62 0.10 8.15 -4.99
N ALA A 63 1.36 7.74 -4.86
CA ALA A 63 2.35 7.82 -5.93
C ALA A 63 1.95 6.93 -7.12
N ARG A 64 1.50 5.70 -6.85
CA ARG A 64 1.01 4.78 -7.88
C ARG A 64 -0.23 5.31 -8.59
N ALA A 65 -1.20 5.86 -7.85
CA ALA A 65 -2.38 6.49 -8.44
C ALA A 65 -2.01 7.67 -9.35
N THR A 66 -1.06 8.50 -8.93
CA THR A 66 -0.54 9.62 -9.72
C THR A 66 0.10 9.09 -11.01
N LEU A 67 0.94 8.05 -10.91
CA LEU A 67 1.60 7.43 -12.05
C LEU A 67 0.59 6.84 -13.04
N THR A 68 -0.43 6.13 -12.55
CA THR A 68 -1.51 5.57 -13.40
C THR A 68 -2.26 6.66 -14.15
N ARG A 69 -2.46 7.83 -13.54
CA ARG A 69 -3.09 8.99 -14.20
C ARG A 69 -2.20 9.59 -15.30
N LEU A 70 -0.88 9.57 -15.13
CA LEU A 70 0.08 10.11 -16.10
C LEU A 70 0.35 9.16 -17.28
N ALA A 71 0.24 7.86 -17.06
CA ALA A 71 0.50 6.83 -18.06
C ALA A 71 -0.20 7.03 -19.41
N PRO A 72 -1.53 7.28 -19.50
CA PRO A 72 -2.19 7.45 -20.79
C PRO A 72 -1.66 8.67 -21.57
N LEU A 73 -1.19 9.71 -20.88
CA LEU A 73 -0.60 10.90 -21.52
C LEU A 73 0.75 10.60 -22.18
N ILE A 74 1.46 9.58 -21.70
CA ILE A 74 2.79 9.17 -22.18
C ILE A 74 2.67 8.05 -23.23
N ASP A 75 1.75 7.11 -23.00
CA ASP A 75 1.60 5.89 -23.79
C ASP A 75 0.68 6.08 -25.01
N CYS A 76 -0.28 7.00 -24.95
CA CYS A 76 -1.26 7.22 -26.01
C CYS A 76 -1.33 8.70 -26.46
N PRO A 77 -0.30 9.22 -27.15
CA PRO A 77 -0.40 10.54 -27.75
C PRO A 77 -1.50 10.57 -28.82
N ALA A 78 -2.26 11.67 -28.90
CA ALA A 78 -3.23 11.88 -29.97
C ALA A 78 -2.49 12.29 -31.26
N VAL A 79 -2.40 11.38 -32.24
CA VAL A 79 -1.47 11.49 -33.38
C VAL A 79 -2.15 11.81 -34.73
N TRP A 80 -3.49 11.88 -34.81
CA TRP A 80 -4.16 12.10 -36.09
C TRP A 80 -4.85 13.46 -36.21
N PRO A 81 -4.58 14.27 -37.27
CA PRO A 81 -3.57 14.11 -38.32
C PRO A 81 -2.14 14.51 -37.86
N PRO A 82 -1.08 14.05 -38.55
CA PRO A 82 0.30 14.38 -38.21
C PRO A 82 0.55 15.88 -38.43
N THR A 83 0.87 16.58 -37.34
CA THR A 83 1.21 18.01 -37.36
C THR A 83 2.68 18.20 -37.01
N LEU A 84 3.22 19.40 -37.24
CA LEU A 84 4.56 19.74 -36.74
C LEU A 84 4.66 19.59 -35.20
N ALA A 85 3.54 19.75 -34.48
CA ALA A 85 3.49 19.53 -33.05
C ALA A 85 3.60 18.04 -32.69
N SER A 86 2.94 17.14 -33.44
CA SER A 86 3.05 15.70 -33.21
C SER A 86 4.45 15.17 -33.54
N GLN A 87 5.10 15.68 -34.58
CA GLN A 87 6.48 15.32 -34.90
C GLN A 87 7.47 15.81 -33.83
N ALA A 88 7.27 17.02 -33.30
CA ALA A 88 8.09 17.55 -32.23
C ALA A 88 7.92 16.76 -30.93
N SER A 89 6.68 16.42 -30.55
CA SER A 89 6.41 15.62 -29.34
C SER A 89 6.98 14.21 -29.45
N GLU A 90 6.91 13.58 -30.63
CA GLU A 90 7.45 12.25 -30.85
C GLU A 90 8.98 12.21 -30.72
N ARG A 91 9.68 13.19 -31.31
CA ARG A 91 11.14 13.32 -31.15
C ARG A 91 11.56 13.61 -29.71
N LEU A 92 10.78 14.41 -28.98
CA LEU A 92 11.02 14.69 -27.57
C LEU A 92 10.80 13.44 -26.71
N ARG A 93 9.74 12.67 -26.98
CA ARG A 93 9.44 11.40 -26.31
C ARG A 93 10.54 10.36 -26.54
N GLU A 94 11.03 10.23 -27.77
CA GLU A 94 12.14 9.33 -28.11
C GLU A 94 13.44 9.71 -27.37
N LYS A 95 13.77 11.01 -27.31
CA LYS A 95 14.96 11.49 -26.58
C LYS A 95 14.87 11.31 -25.07
N SER A 96 13.70 11.54 -24.50
CA SER A 96 13.49 11.54 -23.04
C SER A 96 13.23 10.15 -22.46
N ARG A 97 12.89 9.17 -23.31
CA ARG A 97 12.55 7.79 -22.92
C ARG A 97 11.53 7.74 -21.78
N LEU A 98 10.57 8.68 -21.78
CA LEU A 98 9.48 8.71 -20.80
C LEU A 98 8.73 7.37 -20.64
N PRO A 99 8.40 6.61 -21.71
CA PRO A 99 7.73 5.32 -21.52
C PRO A 99 8.60 4.31 -20.76
N ASP A 100 9.89 4.21 -21.08
CA ASP A 100 10.82 3.30 -20.37
C ASP A 100 10.96 3.69 -18.89
N ARG A 101 11.10 4.99 -18.62
CA ARG A 101 11.19 5.54 -17.25
C ARG A 101 9.92 5.30 -16.45
N LEU A 102 8.76 5.47 -17.09
CA LEU A 102 7.46 5.16 -16.50
C LEU A 102 7.37 3.68 -16.12
N GLN A 103 7.83 2.78 -16.99
CA GLN A 103 7.84 1.35 -16.72
C GLN A 103 8.75 0.99 -15.54
N ILE A 104 9.99 1.49 -15.51
CA ILE A 104 10.93 1.25 -14.40
C ILE A 104 10.31 1.73 -13.07
N LEU A 105 9.69 2.91 -13.07
CA LEU A 105 9.05 3.45 -11.87
C LEU A 105 7.83 2.63 -11.42
N ARG A 106 7.07 2.03 -12.36
CA ARG A 106 6.00 1.08 -12.03
C ARG A 106 6.53 -0.14 -11.32
N GLU A 107 7.57 -0.76 -11.89
CA GLU A 107 8.21 -1.95 -11.32
C GLU A 107 8.77 -1.66 -9.92
N GLN A 108 9.40 -0.50 -9.72
CA GLN A 108 9.86 -0.08 -8.39
C GLN A 108 8.68 0.06 -7.41
N LEU A 109 7.62 0.78 -7.78
CA LEU A 109 6.45 0.98 -6.90
C LEU A 109 5.70 -0.33 -6.61
N GLU A 110 5.77 -1.31 -7.49
CA GLU A 110 5.21 -2.66 -7.26
C GLU A 110 5.94 -3.38 -6.13
N VAL A 111 7.28 -3.29 -6.09
CA VAL A 111 8.08 -3.85 -4.98
C VAL A 111 7.68 -3.20 -3.65
N TYR A 112 7.55 -1.87 -3.62
CA TYR A 112 7.09 -1.14 -2.44
C TYR A 112 5.70 -1.61 -1.97
N GLU A 113 4.75 -1.73 -2.90
CA GLU A 113 3.40 -2.19 -2.60
C GLU A 113 3.41 -3.59 -1.99
N GLN A 114 4.15 -4.52 -2.60
CA GLN A 114 4.23 -5.90 -2.14
C GLN A 114 4.79 -6.02 -0.72
N VAL A 115 5.83 -5.24 -0.38
CA VAL A 115 6.41 -5.25 0.97
C VAL A 115 5.41 -4.68 1.99
N TYR A 116 4.81 -3.52 1.69
CA TYR A 116 3.89 -2.88 2.63
C TYR A 116 2.55 -3.61 2.76
N GLU A 117 2.07 -4.27 1.71
CA GLU A 117 0.89 -5.14 1.78
C GLU A 117 1.14 -6.32 2.71
N GLN A 118 2.32 -6.95 2.62
CA GLN A 118 2.71 -8.02 3.55
C GLN A 118 2.80 -7.52 4.99
N CYS A 119 3.43 -6.36 5.22
CA CYS A 119 3.45 -5.72 6.54
C CYS A 119 2.03 -5.48 7.08
N GLY A 120 1.14 -4.97 6.23
CA GLY A 120 -0.27 -4.73 6.57
C GLY A 120 -1.03 -6.01 6.92
N GLN A 121 -0.85 -7.07 6.14
CA GLN A 121 -1.47 -8.37 6.38
C GLN A 121 -1.01 -8.95 7.71
N ARG A 122 0.30 -8.94 7.99
CA ARG A 122 0.84 -9.46 9.25
C ARG A 122 0.36 -8.68 10.46
N LEU A 123 0.25 -7.36 10.33
CA LEU A 123 -0.28 -6.52 11.39
C LEU A 123 -1.76 -6.80 11.66
N SER A 124 -2.54 -7.04 10.60
CA SER A 124 -3.94 -7.47 10.71
C SER A 124 -4.03 -8.83 11.42
N ASP A 125 -3.23 -9.81 11.02
CA ASP A 125 -3.17 -11.15 11.61
C ASP A 125 -2.81 -11.09 13.10
N PHE A 126 -1.83 -10.28 13.48
CA PHE A 126 -1.43 -10.10 14.88
C PHE A 126 -2.56 -9.50 15.72
N SER A 127 -3.28 -8.50 15.17
CA SER A 127 -4.43 -7.90 15.85
C SER A 127 -5.62 -8.87 15.96
N SER A 128 -5.82 -9.71 14.95
CA SER A 128 -6.87 -10.74 14.92
C SER A 128 -6.58 -11.84 15.95
N SER A 129 -5.33 -12.28 16.04
CA SER A 129 -4.90 -13.29 17.01
C SER A 129 -5.17 -12.86 18.46
N ARG A 130 -4.86 -11.60 18.80
CA ARG A 130 -5.19 -11.04 20.13
C ARG A 130 -6.70 -10.95 20.40
N LYS A 131 -7.50 -10.58 19.39
CA LYS A 131 -8.97 -10.54 19.53
C LYS A 131 -9.56 -11.93 19.69
N SER A 132 -9.04 -12.93 18.96
CA SER A 132 -9.45 -14.32 19.09
C SER A 132 -9.14 -14.86 20.47
N GLN A 133 -7.94 -14.59 21.01
CA GLN A 133 -7.54 -15.03 22.34
C GLN A 133 -8.41 -14.42 23.45
N ASN A 134 -8.81 -13.15 23.32
CA ASN A 134 -9.74 -12.52 24.26
C ASN A 134 -11.14 -13.15 24.19
N LEU A 135 -11.63 -13.46 22.99
CA LEU A 135 -12.91 -14.14 22.80
C LEU A 135 -12.89 -15.55 23.38
N GLU A 136 -11.82 -16.30 23.18
CA GLU A 136 -11.63 -17.63 23.73
C GLU A 136 -11.70 -17.61 25.27
N TRP A 137 -11.02 -16.66 25.92
CA TRP A 137 -11.09 -16.49 27.37
C TRP A 137 -12.48 -16.11 27.88
N ILE A 138 -13.21 -15.25 27.16
CA ILE A 138 -14.59 -14.89 27.52
C ILE A 138 -15.50 -16.13 27.49
N ILE A 139 -15.36 -16.98 26.46
CA ILE A 139 -16.12 -18.22 26.33
C ILE A 139 -15.78 -19.19 27.48
N ILE A 140 -14.49 -19.35 27.80
CA ILE A 140 -14.05 -20.22 28.90
C ILE A 140 -14.64 -19.74 30.24
N VAL A 141 -14.63 -18.44 30.51
CA VAL A 141 -15.20 -17.87 31.75
C VAL A 141 -16.72 -18.07 31.81
N LEU A 142 -17.43 -17.86 30.70
CA LEU A 142 -18.87 -18.09 30.61
C LEU A 142 -19.22 -19.56 30.86
N LEU A 143 -18.50 -20.49 30.21
CA LEU A 143 -18.69 -21.93 30.41
C LEU A 143 -18.39 -22.36 31.85
N ALA A 144 -17.34 -21.80 32.46
CA ALA A 144 -17.01 -22.08 33.85
C ALA A 144 -18.11 -21.60 34.81
N ALA A 145 -18.68 -20.41 34.57
CA ALA A 145 -19.79 -19.89 35.36
C ALA A 145 -21.05 -20.74 35.20
N GLU A 146 -21.39 -21.15 33.98
CA GLU A 146 -22.53 -22.04 33.70
C GLU A 146 -22.36 -23.40 34.39
N LEU A 147 -21.16 -23.99 34.29
CA LEU A 147 -20.84 -25.25 34.97
C LEU A 147 -20.98 -25.11 36.49
N LEU A 148 -20.51 -24.02 37.08
CA LEU A 148 -20.64 -23.77 38.51
C LEU A 148 -22.11 -23.64 38.93
N LEU A 149 -22.94 -22.91 38.17
CA LEU A 149 -24.37 -22.80 38.43
C LEU A 149 -25.06 -24.17 38.37
N LEU A 150 -24.75 -24.98 37.35
CA LEU A 150 -25.26 -26.35 37.20
C LEU A 150 -24.87 -27.26 38.37
N VAL A 151 -23.63 -27.15 38.86
CA VAL A 151 -23.16 -27.91 40.01
C VAL A 151 -23.86 -27.48 41.30
N VAL A 152 -24.07 -26.17 41.50
CA VAL A 152 -24.80 -25.64 42.66
C VAL A 152 -26.26 -26.10 42.63
N ASP A 153 -26.90 -26.08 41.47
CA ASP A 153 -28.29 -26.53 41.30
C ASP A 153 -28.42 -28.03 41.60
N LEU A 154 -27.49 -28.85 41.09
CA LEU A 154 -27.43 -30.28 41.37
C LEU A 154 -27.22 -30.58 42.86
N LEU A 155 -26.32 -29.85 43.54
CA LEU A 155 -26.09 -30.02 44.97
C LEU A 155 -27.32 -29.60 45.79
N SER A 156 -28.01 -28.54 45.37
CA SER A 156 -29.25 -28.08 46.00
C SER A 156 -30.36 -29.13 45.84
N SER A 157 -30.53 -29.69 44.64
CA SER A 157 -31.55 -30.72 44.39
C SER A 157 -31.28 -32.01 45.19
N LEU A 158 -30.01 -32.40 45.34
CA LEU A 158 -29.63 -33.57 46.15
C LEU A 158 -29.93 -33.33 47.63
N SER A 159 -29.65 -32.13 48.14
CA SER A 159 -29.95 -31.74 49.52
C SER A 159 -31.44 -31.75 49.86
N GLU A 160 -32.34 -31.49 48.89
CA GLU A 160 -33.80 -31.53 49.13
C GLU A 160 -34.37 -32.96 49.17
N THR A 161 -33.63 -33.94 48.66
CA THR A 161 -34.09 -35.34 48.59
C THR A 161 -33.65 -36.22 49.76
N THR A 162 -32.79 -35.70 50.65
CA THR A 162 -32.38 -36.34 51.93
C THR A 162 -33.07 -35.73 53.13
#